data_AF-A0A7K1B7J9-F1
#
_entry.id   AF-A0A7K1B7J9-F1
#
_cell.length_a   1.000
_cell.length_b   1.000
_cell.length_c   1.000
_cell.angle_alpha   90.00
_cell.angle_beta   90.00
_cell.angle_gamma   90.00
#
_symmetry.space_group_name_H-M   'P 1'
#
loop_
_entity.id
_entity.type
_entity.pdbx_description
1 polymer ?
#
loop_
_entity_poly.entity_id
_entity_poly.type
_entity_poly.pdbx_seq_one_letter_code
_entity_poly.pdbx_strand_id
1 'polypeptide(L)'
;MDKAGKGALLRREGLYTSLISEWRGQRDRGALEALGRRPGRPQADPRDAEIARLKRENERLAEDLGKARTVIEVQGKLSALLDQLASGNASTKRSETK
;
A
#
# COMPACT_ATOMS: atom_id res chain seq x y z
N MET A 1 21.66 45.19 34.77
CA MET A 1 22.36 44.88 33.51
C MET A 1 22.02 45.96 32.51
N ASP A 2 23.02 46.74 32.10
CA ASP A 2 22.86 47.79 31.08
C ASP A 2 22.78 47.17 29.67
N LYS A 3 22.41 48.00 28.67
CA LYS A 3 22.24 47.55 27.27
C LYS A 3 23.55 47.01 26.69
N ALA A 4 24.69 47.57 27.12
CA ALA A 4 26.02 47.15 26.72
C ALA A 4 26.39 45.76 27.29
N GLY A 5 26.17 45.54 28.58
CA GLY A 5 26.40 44.25 29.25
C GLY A 5 25.51 43.13 28.71
N LYS A 6 24.26 43.44 28.35
CA LYS A 6 23.37 42.48 27.67
C LYS A 6 23.90 42.06 26.29
N GLY A 7 24.39 43.02 25.50
CA GLY A 7 24.98 42.74 24.19
C GLY A 7 26.29 41.96 24.27
N ALA A 8 27.14 42.27 25.26
CA ALA A 8 28.39 41.55 25.50
C ALA A 8 28.16 40.10 25.93
N LEU A 9 27.18 39.87 26.82
CA LEU A 9 26.73 38.55 27.21
C LEU A 9 26.28 37.74 25.99
N LEU A 10 25.38 38.29 25.18
CA LEU A 10 24.84 37.59 24.00
C LEU A 10 25.94 37.21 23.01
N ARG A 11 26.87 38.12 22.71
CA ARG A 11 28.01 37.84 21.82
C ARG A 11 28.93 36.76 22.36
N ARG A 12 29.16 36.71 23.67
CA ARG A 12 29.97 35.66 24.31
C ARG A 12 29.32 34.28 24.15
N GLU A 13 28.00 34.22 24.23
CA GLU A 13 27.23 32.98 24.04
C GLU A 13 26.92 32.68 22.55
N GLY A 14 27.51 33.44 21.61
CA GLY A 14 27.26 33.28 20.17
C GLY A 14 25.84 33.66 19.70
N LEU A 15 25.06 34.31 20.56
CA LEU A 15 23.69 34.72 20.28
C LEU A 15 23.65 36.17 19.81
N TYR A 16 22.84 36.43 18.78
CA TYR A 16 22.55 37.78 18.31
C TYR A 16 21.11 38.14 18.63
N THR A 17 20.86 39.42 18.89
CA THR A 17 19.50 39.94 19.14
C THR A 17 18.53 39.61 17.99
N SER A 18 19.03 39.58 16.75
CA SER A 18 18.27 39.16 15.56
C SER A 18 17.75 37.73 15.69
N LEU A 19 18.59 36.79 16.14
CA LEU A 19 18.23 35.39 16.31
C LEU A 19 17.14 35.20 17.38
N ILE A 20 17.25 35.94 18.48
CA ILE A 20 16.22 35.93 19.54
C ILE A 20 14.89 36.48 19.01
N SER A 21 14.92 37.57 18.24
CA SER A 21 13.72 38.14 17.62
C SER A 21 13.08 37.16 16.64
N GLU A 22 13.89 36.47 15.84
CA GLU A 22 13.41 35.47 14.89
C GLU A 22 12.78 34.26 15.59
N TRP A 23 13.41 33.73 16.64
CA TRP A 23 12.83 32.64 17.44
C TRP A 23 11.52 33.01 18.11
N ARG A 24 11.38 34.27 18.58
CA ARG A 24 10.10 34.77 19.09
C ARG A 24 9.04 34.77 18.00
N GLY A 25 9.37 35.25 16.80
CA GLY A 25 8.44 35.22 15.66
C GLY A 25 8.09 33.80 15.20
N GLN A 26 9.03 32.86 15.24
CA GLN A 26 8.76 31.44 14.95
C GLN A 26 7.82 30.82 15.98
N ARG A 27 8.07 31.05 17.27
CA ARG A 27 7.21 30.57 18.36
C ARG A 27 5.79 31.12 18.25
N ASP A 28 5.65 32.41 18.01
CA ASP A 28 4.34 33.06 17.95
C ASP A 28 3.54 32.57 16.72
N ARG A 29 4.21 32.33 15.58
CA ARG A 29 3.62 31.66 14.40
C ARG A 29 3.19 30.22 14.71
N GLY A 30 4.05 29.43 15.37
CA GLY A 30 3.74 28.04 15.73
C GLY A 30 2.57 27.95 16.71
N ALA A 31 2.47 28.88 17.67
CA ALA A 31 1.34 28.96 18.57
C ALA A 31 0.03 29.28 17.82
N LEU A 32 0.07 30.19 16.85
CA LEU A 32 -1.08 30.52 16.02
C LEU A 32 -1.52 29.35 15.13
N GLU A 33 -0.57 28.62 14.52
CA GLU A 33 -0.87 27.42 13.72
C GLU A 33 -1.51 26.32 14.57
N ALA A 34 -0.99 26.11 15.79
CA ALA A 34 -1.53 25.12 16.72
C ALA A 34 -2.96 25.46 17.17
N LEU A 35 -3.28 26.74 17.38
CA LEU A 35 -4.63 27.20 17.71
C LEU A 35 -5.60 27.11 16.53
N GLY A 36 -5.10 27.16 15.29
CA GLY A 36 -5.91 27.04 14.07
C GLY A 36 -6.25 25.60 13.66
N ARG A 37 -5.54 24.59 14.19
CA ARG A 37 -5.84 23.19 13.91
C ARG A 37 -7.06 22.73 14.71
N ARG A 38 -8.10 22.27 13.99
CA ARG A 38 -9.24 21.59 14.64
C ARG A 38 -8.74 20.34 15.40
N PRO A 39 -9.13 20.13 16.66
CA PRO A 39 -8.81 18.90 17.38
C PRO A 39 -9.50 17.72 16.67
N GLY A 40 -8.72 16.70 16.29
CA GLY A 40 -9.24 15.52 15.61
C GLY A 40 -8.16 14.68 14.91
N ARG A 41 -8.51 13.45 14.54
CA ARG A 41 -7.66 12.59 13.72
C ARG A 41 -7.41 13.28 12.37
N PRO A 42 -6.16 13.27 11.85
CA PRO A 42 -5.89 13.74 10.49
C PRO A 42 -6.86 13.13 9.49
N GLN A 43 -7.28 13.90 8.50
CA GLN A 43 -8.12 13.40 7.42
C GLN A 43 -7.47 12.16 6.82
N ALA A 44 -8.21 11.05 6.76
CA ALA A 44 -7.71 9.81 6.15
C ALA A 44 -7.26 10.10 4.72
N ASP A 45 -6.10 9.57 4.33
CA ASP A 45 -5.56 9.82 3.01
C ASP A 45 -6.49 9.16 1.98
N PRO A 46 -6.95 9.88 0.94
CA PRO A 46 -7.75 9.27 -0.12
C PRO A 46 -7.07 8.04 -0.76
N ARG A 47 -5.74 7.96 -0.70
CA ARG A 47 -4.96 6.78 -1.14
C ARG A 47 -5.28 5.54 -0.31
N ASP A 48 -5.59 5.67 0.98
CA ASP A 48 -5.88 4.53 1.86
C ASP A 48 -7.19 3.83 1.43
N ALA A 49 -8.19 4.61 1.02
CA ALA A 49 -9.46 4.09 0.51
C ALA A 49 -9.26 3.32 -0.81
N GLU A 50 -8.45 3.86 -1.71
CA GLU A 50 -8.13 3.22 -2.98
C GLU A 50 -7.32 1.94 -2.78
N ILE A 51 -6.33 1.94 -1.88
CA ILE A 51 -5.56 0.74 -1.52
C ILE A 51 -6.50 -0.35 -0.98
N ALA A 52 -7.45 0.00 -0.10
CA ALA A 52 -8.41 -0.95 0.44
C ALA A 52 -9.38 -1.49 -0.61
N ARG A 53 -9.74 -0.69 -1.63
CA ARG A 53 -10.54 -1.15 -2.78
C ARG A 53 -9.75 -2.13 -3.63
N LEU A 54 -8.54 -1.74 -4.03
CA LEU A 54 -7.68 -2.55 -4.91
C LEU A 54 -7.31 -3.89 -4.28
N LYS A 55 -7.05 -3.94 -2.96
CA LYS A 55 -6.77 -5.20 -2.25
C LYS A 55 -7.95 -6.18 -2.34
N ARG A 56 -9.17 -5.71 -2.05
CA ARG A 56 -10.38 -6.53 -2.15
C ARG A 56 -10.64 -7.04 -3.57
N GLU A 57 -10.39 -6.18 -4.56
CA GLU A 57 -10.54 -6.58 -5.96
C GLU A 57 -9.49 -7.62 -6.37
N ASN A 58 -8.25 -7.46 -5.91
CA ASN A 58 -7.19 -8.41 -6.18
C ASN A 58 -7.48 -9.79 -5.57
N GLU A 59 -7.97 -9.83 -4.32
CA GLU A 59 -8.39 -11.08 -3.65
C GLU A 59 -9.49 -11.78 -4.44
N ARG A 60 -10.54 -11.05 -4.82
CA ARG A 60 -11.65 -11.60 -5.63
C ARG A 60 -11.15 -12.16 -6.97
N LEU A 61 -10.30 -11.41 -7.68
CA LEU A 61 -9.76 -11.84 -8.97
C LEU A 61 -8.85 -13.07 -8.82
N ALA A 62 -8.09 -13.17 -7.73
CA ALA A 62 -7.26 -14.33 -7.44
C ALA A 62 -8.11 -15.58 -7.18
N GLU A 63 -9.22 -15.46 -6.46
CA GLU A 63 -10.17 -16.57 -6.25
C GLU A 63 -10.79 -17.04 -7.57
N ASP A 64 -11.27 -16.12 -8.41
CA ASP A 64 -11.89 -16.46 -9.69
C ASP A 64 -10.88 -17.09 -10.66
N LEU A 65 -9.64 -16.63 -10.63
CA LEU A 65 -8.53 -17.23 -11.38
C LEU A 65 -8.23 -18.66 -10.88
N GLY A 66 -8.29 -18.90 -9.58
CA GLY A 66 -8.16 -20.24 -8.99
C GLY A 66 -9.26 -21.20 -9.47
N LYS A 67 -10.52 -20.74 -9.49
CA LYS A 67 -11.65 -21.52 -10.03
C LYS A 67 -11.45 -21.84 -11.51
N ALA A 68 -11.07 -20.84 -12.32
CA ALA A 68 -10.83 -21.03 -13.75
C ALA A 68 -9.72 -22.05 -14.02
N ARG A 69 -8.62 -22.01 -13.27
CA ARG A 69 -7.54 -23.01 -13.36
C ARG A 69 -8.03 -24.43 -13.03
N THR A 70 -8.87 -24.56 -12.01
CA THR A 70 -9.46 -25.86 -11.63
C THR A 70 -10.32 -26.43 -12.75
N VAL A 71 -11.16 -25.59 -13.39
CA VAL A 71 -11.97 -26.01 -14.54
C VAL A 71 -11.09 -26.49 -15.69
N ILE A 72 -10.04 -25.74 -16.02
CA ILE A 72 -9.09 -26.12 -17.09
C ILE A 72 -8.43 -27.47 -16.78
N GLU A 73 -8.03 -27.70 -15.53
CA GLU A 73 -7.43 -28.97 -15.12
C GLU A 73 -8.39 -30.16 -15.27
N VAL A 74 -9.65 -30.00 -14.83
CA VAL A 74 -10.68 -31.04 -14.96
C VAL A 74 -10.96 -31.34 -16.43
N GLN A 75 -11.07 -30.30 -17.27
CA GLN A 75 -11.26 -30.47 -18.72
C GLN A 75 -10.09 -31.22 -19.37
N GLY A 76 -8.85 -30.89 -18.99
CA GLY A 76 -7.66 -31.59 -19.46
C GLY A 76 -7.65 -33.07 -19.08
N LYS A 77 -7.98 -33.38 -17.82
CA LYS A 77 -8.10 -34.77 -17.33
C LYS A 77 -9.20 -35.54 -18.06
N LEU A 78 -10.37 -34.93 -18.28
CA LEU A 78 -11.47 -35.54 -19.01
C LEU A 78 -11.07 -35.86 -20.46
N SER A 79 -10.44 -34.91 -21.16
CA SER A 79 -9.96 -35.13 -22.52
C SER A 79 -8.98 -36.31 -22.60
N ALA A 80 -8.02 -36.38 -21.68
CA ALA A 80 -7.06 -37.48 -21.64
C ALA A 80 -7.72 -38.84 -21.39
N LEU A 81 -8.75 -38.91 -20.52
CA LEU A 81 -9.52 -40.14 -20.29
C LEU A 81 -10.32 -40.54 -21.53
N LEU A 82 -10.94 -39.58 -22.23
CA LEU A 82 -11.66 -39.85 -23.47
C LEU A 82 -10.72 -40.37 -24.56
N ASP A 83 -9.52 -39.80 -24.69
CA ASP A 83 -8.50 -40.27 -25.63
C ASP A 83 -8.04 -41.71 -25.32
N GLN A 84 -7.87 -42.04 -24.03
CA GLN A 84 -7.54 -43.40 -23.60
C GLN A 84 -8.66 -44.39 -23.91
N LEU A 85 -9.92 -44.01 -23.69
CA LEU A 85 -11.06 -44.86 -24.01
C LEU A 85 -11.16 -45.10 -25.53
N ALA A 86 -10.97 -44.04 -26.33
CA ALA A 86 -10.97 -44.06 -27.79
C ALA A 86 -9.75 -44.78 -28.41
N SER A 87 -8.67 -44.94 -27.65
CA SER A 87 -7.51 -45.73 -28.06
C SER A 87 -7.61 -47.19 -27.60
N GLY A 88 -8.15 -47.42 -26.40
CA GLY A 88 -8.37 -48.76 -25.83
C GLY A 88 -9.40 -49.57 -26.63
N ASN A 89 -10.50 -48.94 -27.03
CA ASN A 89 -11.50 -49.58 -27.91
C ASN A 89 -10.97 -49.85 -29.34
N ALA A 90 -10.02 -49.06 -29.84
CA ALA A 90 -9.34 -49.27 -31.12
C ALA A 90 -8.38 -50.48 -31.10
N SER A 91 -7.89 -50.87 -29.91
CA SER A 91 -7.08 -52.08 -29.73
C SER A 91 -7.91 -53.37 -29.70
N THR A 92 -9.11 -53.33 -29.10
CA THR A 92 -10.04 -54.49 -29.01
C THR A 92 -10.64 -54.86 -30.38
N LYS A 93 -11.02 -53.89 -31.22
CA LYS A 93 -11.56 -54.19 -32.56
C LYS A 93 -10.55 -54.87 -33.50
N ARG A 94 -9.25 -54.70 -33.26
CA ARG A 94 -8.18 -55.25 -34.11
C ARG A 94 -7.85 -56.71 -33.80
N SER A 95 -8.21 -57.21 -32.61
CA SER A 95 -8.02 -58.61 -32.22
C SER A 95 -9.19 -59.53 -32.59
N GLU A 96 -10.37 -59.00 -32.85
CA GLU A 96 -11.56 -59.79 -33.24
C GLU A 96 -11.67 -60.06 -34.76
N THR A 97 -10.79 -59.48 -35.57
CA THR A 97 -10.79 -59.63 -37.04
C THR A 97 -9.69 -60.56 -37.58
N LYS A 98 -9.18 -61.49 -36.75
CA LYS A 98 -8.13 -62.44 -37.15
C LYS A 98 -8.53 -63.89 -36.90
#